data_AF-A0A0E3PZ93-F1
#
_entry.id   AF-A0A0E3PZ93-F1
#
_cell.length_a   1.000
_cell.length_b   1.000
_cell.length_c   1.000
_cell.angle_alpha   90.00
_cell.angle_beta   90.00
_cell.angle_gamma   90.00
#
_symmetry.space_group_name_H-M   'P 1'
#
loop_
_entity.id
_entity.type
_entity.pdbx_description
1 polymer ?
#
loop_
_entity_poly.entity_id
_entity_poly.type
_entity_poly.pdbx_seq_one_letter_code
_entity_poly.pdbx_strand_id
1 'polypeptide(L)'
;MGIETGTRVSMQAQPDGKLLIDPILEGRTIKTKRIDVTGYEAKALERDIIAAYLYGYDRIEFTSKRILSEQKQVIRKVCYKLIGPEIIEESSNCVVIQDLLNPNELHIKKGIHRMFLITGSMQKDAIRALKTGDHDLALDVSQRDDEVDRLCLLISKQFRSILCGGRMPDSAETSIEEYHDFRMAAGPIERIADHSQRMATVASKMKEPVREDVMEVIEDLSSTYMKLVGQAVDALYNSDTTLANQVIDSIDDIHSRVRELRSSILKLESHEAMIALGTIVDSLSRIGDLGANIAEIAINSAIRNK
;
A
#
# COMPACT_ATOMS: atom_id res chain seq x y z
N MET A 1 30.10 -20.81 -10.20
CA MET A 1 30.76 -20.79 -8.87
C MET A 1 31.50 -19.47 -8.80
N GLY A 2 31.07 -18.55 -7.93
CA GLY A 2 31.58 -17.17 -7.86
C GLY A 2 32.52 -16.90 -6.68
N ILE A 3 33.15 -17.95 -6.15
CA ILE A 3 34.07 -17.88 -5.01
C ILE A 3 35.36 -18.59 -5.45
N GLU A 4 36.47 -17.88 -5.37
CA GLU A 4 37.81 -18.36 -5.72
C GLU A 4 38.70 -18.45 -4.49
N THR A 5 39.83 -19.14 -4.60
CA THR A 5 40.80 -19.22 -3.51
C THR A 5 41.31 -17.83 -3.15
N GLY A 6 41.10 -17.41 -1.89
CA GLY A 6 41.48 -16.08 -1.39
C GLY A 6 40.32 -15.06 -1.32
N THR A 7 39.13 -15.39 -1.84
CA THR A 7 37.94 -14.55 -1.68
C THR A 7 37.55 -14.45 -0.20
N ARG A 8 37.45 -13.22 0.32
CA ARG A 8 36.86 -12.97 1.64
C ARG A 8 35.36 -13.25 1.58
N VAL A 9 34.85 -14.00 2.55
CA VAL A 9 33.44 -14.37 2.63
C VAL A 9 32.87 -14.01 4.00
N SER A 10 31.59 -13.64 4.04
CA SER A 10 30.81 -13.61 5.28
C SER A 10 30.10 -14.94 5.46
N MET A 11 29.98 -15.37 6.71
CA MET A 11 29.28 -16.60 7.08
C MET A 11 28.13 -16.28 8.02
N GLN A 12 26.93 -16.77 7.70
CA GLN A 12 25.75 -16.61 8.56
C GLN A 12 25.08 -17.97 8.75
N ALA A 13 24.88 -18.36 10.01
CA ALA A 13 24.07 -19.53 10.35
C ALA A 13 22.59 -19.23 10.09
N GLN A 14 21.92 -20.16 9.42
CA GLN A 14 20.49 -20.09 9.11
C GLN A 14 19.70 -20.92 10.14
N PRO A 15 18.43 -20.58 10.42
CA PRO A 15 17.58 -21.31 11.38
C PRO A 15 17.38 -22.80 11.05
N ASP A 16 17.52 -23.20 9.79
CA ASP A 16 17.40 -24.58 9.32
C ASP A 16 18.70 -25.40 9.46
N GLY A 17 19.70 -24.86 10.15
CA GLY A 17 21.00 -25.50 10.37
C GLY A 17 21.97 -25.40 9.18
N LYS A 18 21.61 -24.66 8.12
CA LYS A 18 22.52 -24.39 6.99
C LYS A 18 23.44 -23.19 7.28
N LEU A 19 24.51 -23.10 6.51
CA LEU A 19 25.42 -21.95 6.49
C LEU A 19 25.28 -21.22 5.15
N LEU A 20 24.96 -19.93 5.21
CA LEU A 20 25.05 -19.03 4.07
C LEU A 20 26.48 -18.48 4.00
N ILE A 21 27.14 -18.67 2.86
CA ILE A 21 28.48 -18.18 2.58
C ILE A 21 28.37 -17.20 1.41
N ASP A 22 28.56 -15.91 1.70
CA ASP A 22 28.49 -14.85 0.71
C ASP A 22 29.88 -14.25 0.46
N PRO A 23 30.31 -14.09 -0.80
CA PRO A 23 31.54 -13.36 -1.11
C PRO A 23 31.37 -11.88 -0.73
N ILE A 24 32.34 -11.36 0.01
CA ILE A 24 32.44 -9.94 0.32
C ILE A 24 32.94 -9.25 -0.95
N LEU A 25 32.00 -8.87 -1.82
CA LEU A 25 32.27 -8.08 -3.02
C LEU A 25 32.54 -6.63 -2.59
N GLU A 26 33.69 -6.07 -2.97
CA GLU A 26 33.97 -4.65 -2.79
C GLU A 26 33.07 -3.83 -3.72
N GLY A 27 32.04 -3.20 -3.13
CA GLY A 27 31.06 -2.39 -3.85
C GLY A 27 29.84 -3.19 -4.33
N ARG A 28 28.66 -2.57 -4.21
CA ARG A 28 27.40 -3.12 -4.72
C ARG A 28 27.40 -3.03 -6.24
N THR A 29 27.19 -4.14 -6.95
CA THR A 29 26.95 -4.11 -8.39
C THR A 29 25.67 -3.32 -8.68
N ILE A 30 25.78 -2.21 -9.43
CA ILE A 30 24.63 -1.37 -9.79
C ILE A 30 23.76 -2.12 -10.81
N LYS A 31 22.58 -2.56 -10.36
CA LYS A 31 21.62 -3.25 -11.23
C LYS A 31 20.97 -2.23 -12.15
N THR A 32 21.33 -2.25 -13.44
CA THR A 32 20.85 -1.26 -14.43
C THR A 32 19.83 -1.86 -15.40
N LYS A 33 18.72 -1.15 -15.64
CA LYS A 33 17.73 -1.46 -16.69
C LYS A 33 17.79 -0.39 -17.78
N ARG A 34 17.92 -0.79 -19.04
CA ARG A 34 17.76 0.10 -20.20
C ARG A 34 16.40 -0.13 -20.84
N ILE A 35 15.69 0.96 -21.17
CA ILE A 35 14.37 0.98 -21.79
C ILE A 35 14.43 1.91 -22.99
N ASP A 36 14.16 1.38 -24.19
CA ASP A 36 13.96 2.21 -25.39
C ASP A 36 12.51 2.70 -25.38
N VAL A 37 12.30 4.01 -25.27
CA VAL A 37 10.96 4.63 -25.17
C VAL A 37 10.40 5.04 -26.54
N THR A 38 11.00 4.59 -27.63
CA THR A 38 10.49 4.85 -28.99
C THR A 38 9.09 4.23 -29.15
N GLY A 39 8.09 5.06 -29.45
CA GLY A 39 6.70 4.62 -29.66
C GLY A 39 5.95 4.23 -28.38
N TYR A 40 6.50 4.49 -27.20
CA TYR A 40 5.82 4.22 -25.93
C TYR A 40 4.63 5.15 -25.68
N GLU A 41 3.48 4.57 -25.36
CA GLU A 41 2.35 5.27 -24.77
C GLU A 41 2.59 5.57 -23.28
N ALA A 42 2.01 6.67 -22.79
CA ALA A 42 2.17 7.14 -21.41
C ALA A 42 1.90 6.04 -20.35
N LYS A 43 0.80 5.29 -20.49
CA LYS A 43 0.42 4.24 -19.53
C LYS A 43 1.34 3.03 -19.56
N ALA A 44 1.88 2.68 -20.73
CA ALA A 44 2.84 1.57 -20.85
C ALA A 44 4.17 1.95 -20.18
N LEU A 45 4.63 3.19 -20.41
CA LEU A 45 5.84 3.72 -19.78
C LEU A 45 5.73 3.73 -18.25
N GLU A 46 4.61 4.20 -17.70
CA GLU A 46 4.36 4.20 -16.26
C GLU A 46 4.49 2.79 -15.64
N ARG A 47 3.87 1.79 -16.27
CA ARG A 47 3.90 0.39 -15.81
C ARG A 47 5.31 -0.20 -15.85
N ASP A 48 6.08 0.08 -16.91
CA ASP A 48 7.46 -0.41 -17.04
C ASP A 48 8.39 0.20 -15.99
N ILE A 49 8.20 1.49 -15.64
CA ILE A 49 8.96 2.15 -14.56
C ILE A 49 8.65 1.49 -13.22
N ILE A 50 7.36 1.29 -12.89
CA ILE A 50 6.94 0.64 -11.65
C ILE A 50 7.47 -0.81 -11.60
N ALA A 51 7.41 -1.55 -12.71
CA ALA A 51 7.95 -2.90 -12.80
C ALA A 51 9.47 -2.93 -12.55
N ALA A 52 10.22 -2.00 -13.13
CA ALA A 52 11.65 -1.89 -12.90
C ALA A 52 11.98 -1.51 -11.44
N TYR A 53 11.19 -0.61 -10.84
CA TYR A 53 11.29 -0.26 -9.43
C TYR A 53 11.05 -1.48 -8.53
N LEU A 54 9.95 -2.21 -8.74
CA LEU A 54 9.61 -3.40 -7.96
C LEU A 54 10.64 -4.52 -8.13
N TYR A 55 11.29 -4.61 -9.30
CA TYR A 55 12.38 -5.56 -9.56
C TYR A 55 13.70 -5.17 -8.85
N GLY A 56 13.77 -3.99 -8.23
CA GLY A 56 14.91 -3.50 -7.49
C GLY A 56 16.09 -3.09 -8.37
N TYR A 57 15.82 -2.55 -9.56
CA TYR A 57 16.88 -1.91 -10.35
C TYR A 57 17.35 -0.63 -9.65
N ASP A 58 18.67 -0.51 -9.47
CA ASP A 58 19.32 0.67 -8.89
C ASP A 58 19.33 1.84 -9.86
N ARG A 59 19.38 1.54 -11.17
CA ARG A 59 19.44 2.55 -12.22
C ARG A 59 18.52 2.17 -13.38
N ILE A 60 17.72 3.12 -13.86
CA ILE A 60 16.83 2.93 -15.01
C ILE A 60 17.17 4.01 -16.04
N GLU A 61 17.61 3.59 -17.22
CA GLU A 61 17.99 4.46 -18.34
C GLU A 61 16.93 4.38 -19.44
N PHE A 62 16.34 5.52 -19.77
CA PHE A 62 15.40 5.68 -20.88
C PHE A 62 16.12 6.30 -22.06
N THR A 63 16.00 5.68 -23.23
CA THR A 63 16.69 6.12 -24.45
C THR A 63 15.72 6.21 -25.62
N SER A 64 15.91 7.19 -26.52
CA SER A 64 15.20 7.31 -27.80
C SER A 64 15.93 8.32 -28.68
N LYS A 65 15.69 8.32 -30.01
CA LYS A 65 16.16 9.40 -30.89
C LYS A 65 15.72 10.78 -30.40
N ARG A 66 14.50 10.86 -29.84
CA ARG A 66 13.94 12.02 -29.16
C ARG A 66 12.90 11.56 -28.15
N ILE A 67 13.14 11.82 -26.87
CA ILE A 67 12.16 11.57 -25.81
C ILE A 67 11.15 12.71 -25.82
N LEU A 68 9.87 12.35 -25.91
CA LEU A 68 8.77 13.32 -25.99
C LEU A 68 8.53 14.00 -24.64
N SER A 69 8.00 15.23 -24.66
CA SER A 69 7.67 15.97 -23.43
C SER A 69 6.68 15.22 -22.54
N GLU A 70 5.70 14.55 -23.14
CA GLU A 70 4.73 13.70 -22.44
C GLU A 70 5.43 12.53 -21.72
N GLN A 71 6.39 11.87 -22.37
CA GLN A 71 7.16 10.78 -21.76
C GLN A 71 7.98 11.27 -20.57
N LYS A 72 8.60 12.45 -20.68
CA LYS A 72 9.32 13.09 -19.56
C LYS A 72 8.38 13.43 -18.40
N GLN A 73 7.18 13.92 -18.68
CA GLN A 73 6.17 14.20 -17.65
C GLN A 73 5.75 12.91 -16.93
N VAL A 74 5.54 11.81 -17.65
CA VAL A 74 5.26 10.49 -17.06
C VAL A 74 6.41 10.06 -16.15
N ILE A 75 7.66 10.14 -16.63
CA ILE A 75 8.84 9.78 -15.82
C ILE A 75 8.88 10.57 -14.51
N ARG A 76 8.72 11.90 -14.57
CA ARG A 76 8.69 12.76 -13.37
C ARG A 76 7.55 12.41 -12.42
N LYS A 77 6.34 12.18 -12.97
CA LYS A 77 5.16 11.81 -12.18
C LYS A 77 5.39 10.49 -11.43
N VAL A 78 5.97 9.49 -12.09
CA VAL A 78 6.24 8.20 -11.46
C VAL A 78 7.35 8.31 -10.41
N CYS A 79 8.43 9.08 -10.66
CA CYS A 79 9.45 9.35 -9.63
C CYS A 79 8.82 9.94 -8.35
N TYR A 80 7.92 10.91 -8.49
CA TYR A 80 7.21 11.50 -7.33
C TYR A 80 6.35 10.47 -6.58
N LYS A 81 5.77 9.50 -7.29
CA LYS A 81 4.97 8.39 -6.76
C LYS A 81 5.80 7.23 -6.18
N LEU A 82 7.13 7.34 -6.11
CA LEU A 82 7.99 6.30 -5.57
C LEU A 82 8.88 6.85 -4.44
N ILE A 83 9.38 5.96 -3.58
CA ILE A 83 10.35 6.32 -2.53
C ILE A 83 11.73 5.83 -2.96
N GLY A 84 12.68 6.76 -3.12
CA GLY A 84 14.08 6.50 -3.49
C GLY A 84 14.50 6.98 -4.89
N PRO A 85 13.72 6.73 -5.96
CA PRO A 85 14.11 7.08 -7.32
C PRO A 85 14.16 8.58 -7.59
N GLU A 86 15.34 9.08 -8.00
CA GLU A 86 15.57 10.46 -8.39
C GLU A 86 16.09 10.55 -9.83
N ILE A 87 15.69 11.59 -10.56
CA ILE A 87 16.17 11.85 -11.92
C ILE A 87 17.54 12.53 -11.84
N ILE A 88 18.60 11.83 -12.27
CA ILE A 88 19.98 12.34 -12.21
C ILE A 88 20.49 12.88 -13.55
N GLU A 89 19.85 12.50 -14.65
CA GLU A 89 20.17 12.99 -15.99
C GLU A 89 18.88 13.17 -16.79
N GLU A 90 18.74 14.30 -17.47
CA GLU A 90 17.64 14.54 -18.39
C GLU A 90 18.10 15.36 -19.60
N SER A 91 18.05 14.77 -20.78
CA SER A 91 18.43 15.39 -22.05
C SER A 91 17.33 15.18 -23.11
N SER A 92 17.60 15.49 -24.38
CA SER A 92 16.62 15.28 -25.46
C SER A 92 16.47 13.81 -25.88
N ASN A 93 17.48 12.97 -25.60
CA ASN A 93 17.55 11.57 -26.04
C ASN A 93 17.79 10.56 -24.89
N CYS A 94 18.03 11.06 -23.68
CA CYS A 94 18.31 10.25 -22.49
C CYS A 94 17.58 10.80 -21.26
N VAL A 95 17.03 9.92 -20.43
CA VAL A 95 16.63 10.22 -19.05
C VAL A 95 17.16 9.10 -18.17
N VAL A 96 17.72 9.43 -17.01
CA VAL A 96 18.27 8.45 -16.08
C VAL A 96 17.66 8.66 -14.70
N ILE A 97 17.06 7.60 -14.18
CA ILE A 97 16.60 7.51 -12.80
C ILE A 97 17.63 6.69 -12.01
N GLN A 98 17.99 7.17 -10.83
CA GLN A 98 18.81 6.47 -9.85
C GLN A 98 18.01 6.28 -8.56
N ASP A 99 17.93 5.05 -8.09
CA ASP A 99 17.39 4.74 -6.77
C ASP A 99 18.41 5.09 -5.70
N LEU A 100 18.08 6.06 -4.85
CA LEU A 100 18.93 6.55 -3.77
C LEU A 100 18.54 5.99 -2.39
N LEU A 101 17.53 5.13 -2.33
CA LEU A 101 17.05 4.60 -1.06
C LEU A 101 18.06 3.65 -0.43
N ASN A 102 18.32 3.82 0.86
CA ASN A 102 19.04 2.83 1.64
C ASN A 102 18.08 1.66 1.99
N PRO A 103 18.41 0.42 1.60
CA PRO A 103 17.54 -0.74 1.84
C PRO A 103 17.15 -0.96 3.32
N ASN A 104 17.96 -0.45 4.26
CA ASN A 104 17.78 -0.63 5.70
C ASN A 104 16.90 0.44 6.38
N GLU A 105 16.34 1.40 5.66
CA GLU A 105 15.65 2.55 6.27
C GLU A 105 14.24 2.27 6.78
N LEU A 106 13.51 1.32 6.17
CA LEU A 106 12.13 1.01 6.56
C LEU A 106 12.01 -0.39 7.15
N HIS A 107 11.72 -0.42 8.44
CA HIS A 107 11.26 -1.62 9.15
C HIS A 107 9.83 -1.96 8.70
N ILE A 108 9.56 -3.21 8.32
CA ILE A 108 8.25 -3.57 7.74
C ILE A 108 7.09 -3.34 8.72
N LYS A 109 7.28 -3.74 9.99
CA LYS A 109 6.30 -3.50 11.07
C LYS A 109 6.03 -2.01 11.26
N LYS A 110 7.02 -1.13 11.10
CA LYS A 110 6.78 0.33 11.20
C LYS A 110 6.07 0.86 9.95
N GLY A 111 6.42 0.34 8.76
CA GLY A 111 5.77 0.68 7.50
C GLY A 111 4.28 0.36 7.51
N ILE A 112 3.91 -0.87 7.91
CA ILE A 112 2.52 -1.29 8.02
C ILE A 112 1.73 -0.45 9.02
N HIS A 113 2.31 -0.20 10.21
CA HIS A 113 1.65 0.62 11.22
C HIS A 113 1.41 2.06 10.71
N ARG A 114 2.40 2.65 10.03
CA ARG A 114 2.26 3.97 9.41
C ARG A 114 1.17 3.99 8.34
N MET A 115 1.13 3.00 7.44
CA MET A 115 0.06 2.88 6.44
C MET A 115 -1.33 2.82 7.11
N PHE A 116 -1.47 2.03 8.17
CA PHE A 116 -2.71 1.93 8.93
C PHE A 116 -3.12 3.27 9.56
N LEU A 117 -2.20 3.99 10.22
CA LEU A 117 -2.51 5.29 10.83
C LEU A 117 -2.95 6.33 9.80
N ILE A 118 -2.25 6.42 8.67
CA ILE A 118 -2.60 7.34 7.58
C ILE A 118 -4.00 6.98 7.06
N THR A 119 -4.22 5.71 6.74
CA THR A 119 -5.49 5.20 6.21
C THR A 119 -6.66 5.44 7.17
N GLY A 120 -6.47 5.20 8.47
CA GLY A 120 -7.48 5.49 9.49
C GLY A 120 -7.83 6.98 9.57
N SER A 121 -6.84 7.86 9.44
CA SER A 121 -7.07 9.31 9.37
C SER A 121 -7.79 9.71 8.07
N MET A 122 -7.45 9.09 6.94
CA MET A 122 -8.09 9.34 5.65
C MET A 122 -9.57 8.97 5.68
N GLN A 123 -9.93 7.81 6.22
CA GLN A 123 -11.33 7.41 6.34
C GLN A 123 -12.12 8.39 7.22
N LYS A 124 -11.55 8.76 8.37
CA LYS A 124 -12.17 9.71 9.31
C LYS A 124 -12.42 11.06 8.64
N ASP A 125 -11.43 11.57 7.90
CA ASP A 125 -11.53 12.85 7.23
C ASP A 125 -12.46 12.80 6.00
N ALA A 126 -12.55 11.67 5.30
CA ALA A 126 -13.51 11.49 4.21
C ALA A 126 -14.96 11.56 4.71
N ILE A 127 -15.26 10.94 5.86
CA ILE A 127 -16.58 11.03 6.50
C ILE A 127 -16.86 12.42 7.06
N ARG A 128 -15.84 13.08 7.62
CA ARG A 128 -15.97 14.47 8.06
C ARG A 128 -16.25 15.40 6.88
N ALA A 129 -15.53 15.27 5.78
CA ALA A 129 -15.73 16.05 4.56
C ALA A 129 -17.15 15.89 4.02
N LEU A 130 -17.69 14.68 4.07
CA LEU A 130 -19.09 14.40 3.74
C LEU A 130 -20.06 15.15 4.66
N LYS A 131 -19.85 15.09 5.98
CA LYS A 131 -20.71 15.75 6.98
C LYS A 131 -20.70 17.26 6.85
N THR A 132 -19.54 17.86 6.63
CA THR A 132 -19.36 19.32 6.64
C THR A 132 -19.39 19.97 5.26
N GLY A 133 -19.42 19.18 4.18
CA GLY A 133 -19.26 19.70 2.81
C GLY A 133 -17.88 20.32 2.56
N ASP A 134 -16.84 19.85 3.26
CA ASP A 134 -15.49 20.42 3.19
C ASP A 134 -14.72 19.81 2.01
N HIS A 135 -14.73 20.52 0.88
CA HIS A 135 -14.06 20.10 -0.35
C HIS A 135 -12.54 20.08 -0.23
N ASP A 136 -11.95 20.99 0.56
CA ASP A 136 -10.50 21.06 0.75
C ASP A 136 -10.01 19.85 1.56
N LEU A 137 -10.77 19.46 2.59
CA LEU A 137 -10.50 18.24 3.35
C LEU A 137 -10.59 16.98 2.46
N ALA A 138 -11.57 16.92 1.55
CA ALA A 138 -11.69 15.81 0.61
C ALA A 138 -10.50 15.72 -0.38
N LEU A 139 -9.96 16.87 -0.82
CA LEU A 139 -8.76 16.92 -1.65
C LEU A 139 -7.51 16.46 -0.88
N ASP A 140 -7.38 16.86 0.39
CA ASP A 140 -6.28 16.43 1.25
C ASP A 140 -6.26 14.90 1.46
N VAL A 141 -7.42 14.27 1.65
CA VAL A 141 -7.54 12.80 1.69
C VAL A 141 -6.96 12.17 0.41
N SER A 142 -7.23 12.77 -0.75
CA SER A 142 -6.74 12.24 -2.04
C SER A 142 -5.22 12.35 -2.20
N GLN A 143 -4.57 13.31 -1.54
CA GLN A 143 -3.11 13.44 -1.56
C GLN A 143 -2.42 12.45 -0.62
N ARG A 144 -3.04 12.14 0.53
CA ARG A 144 -2.54 11.13 1.47
C ARG A 144 -2.61 9.70 0.91
N ASP A 145 -3.52 9.44 -0.01
CA ASP A 145 -3.59 8.19 -0.76
C ASP A 145 -2.27 7.86 -1.49
N ASP A 146 -1.69 8.84 -2.18
CA ASP A 146 -0.38 8.70 -2.83
C ASP A 146 0.75 8.35 -1.82
N GLU A 147 0.63 8.73 -0.54
CA GLU A 147 1.59 8.34 0.51
C GLU A 147 1.45 6.86 0.88
N VAL A 148 0.22 6.35 0.97
CA VAL A 148 -0.05 4.93 1.26
C VAL A 148 0.41 4.05 0.10
N ASP A 149 0.13 4.44 -1.15
CA ASP A 149 0.63 3.79 -2.37
C ASP A 149 2.15 3.64 -2.37
N ARG A 150 2.84 4.75 -2.07
CA ARG A 150 4.31 4.82 -2.01
C ARG A 150 4.88 3.85 -1.00
N LEU A 151 4.28 3.77 0.19
CA LEU A 151 4.68 2.83 1.24
C LEU A 151 4.41 1.37 0.81
N CYS A 152 3.26 1.10 0.19
CA CYS A 152 2.89 -0.24 -0.30
C CYS A 152 3.88 -0.74 -1.38
N LEU A 153 4.22 0.11 -2.34
CA LEU A 153 5.20 -0.18 -3.39
C LEU A 153 6.59 -0.41 -2.81
N LEU A 154 6.99 0.39 -1.82
CA LEU A 154 8.27 0.23 -1.14
C LEU A 154 8.36 -1.11 -0.40
N ILE A 155 7.33 -1.48 0.37
CA ILE A 155 7.26 -2.78 1.06
C ILE A 155 7.37 -3.93 0.06
N SER A 156 6.65 -3.83 -1.08
CA SER A 156 6.70 -4.83 -2.15
C SER A 156 8.09 -4.96 -2.78
N LYS A 157 8.77 -3.84 -3.01
CA LYS A 157 10.15 -3.80 -3.51
C LYS A 157 11.14 -4.40 -2.51
N GLN A 158 11.06 -4.04 -1.23
CA GLN A 158 11.92 -4.58 -0.18
C GLN A 158 11.73 -6.10 -0.05
N PHE A 159 10.49 -6.58 -0.04
CA PHE A 159 10.21 -8.01 0.00
C PHE A 159 10.85 -8.75 -1.18
N ARG A 160 10.69 -8.24 -2.41
CA ARG A 160 11.34 -8.86 -3.58
C ARG A 160 12.86 -8.83 -3.48
N SER A 161 13.44 -7.73 -2.99
CA SER A 161 14.87 -7.61 -2.76
C SER A 161 15.37 -8.73 -1.83
N ILE A 162 14.67 -8.98 -0.72
CA ILE A 162 14.97 -10.07 0.22
C ILE A 162 14.92 -11.44 -0.48
N LEU A 163 13.88 -11.71 -1.27
CA LEU A 163 13.77 -12.96 -2.05
C LEU A 163 14.91 -13.17 -3.06
N CYS A 164 15.54 -12.10 -3.51
CA CYS A 164 16.66 -12.13 -4.46
C CYS A 164 18.04 -12.10 -3.78
N GLY A 165 18.11 -12.44 -2.49
CA GLY A 165 19.36 -12.46 -1.72
C GLY A 165 19.76 -11.11 -1.12
N GLY A 166 18.87 -10.11 -1.15
CA GLY A 166 19.06 -8.85 -0.47
C GLY A 166 19.00 -9.01 1.05
N ARG A 167 19.73 -8.16 1.78
CA ARG A 167 19.70 -8.15 3.24
C ARG A 167 18.32 -7.69 3.74
N MET A 168 17.78 -8.41 4.71
CA MET A 168 16.58 -8.01 5.43
C MET A 168 16.95 -7.00 6.53
N PRO A 169 16.31 -5.82 6.59
CA PRO A 169 16.64 -4.78 7.58
C PRO A 169 16.52 -5.29 9.03
N ASP A 170 15.50 -6.11 9.28
CA ASP A 170 15.05 -6.52 10.62
C ASP A 170 15.31 -7.99 10.91
N SER A 171 16.37 -8.58 10.33
CA SER A 171 16.64 -10.01 10.43
C SER A 171 16.86 -10.55 11.84
N ALA A 172 17.03 -9.68 12.83
CA ALA A 172 17.12 -10.06 14.24
C ALA A 172 15.75 -10.20 14.92
N GLU A 173 14.71 -9.53 14.41
CA GLU A 173 13.41 -9.39 15.08
C GLU A 173 12.23 -9.93 14.28
N THR A 174 12.39 -10.13 12.97
CA THR A 174 11.33 -10.55 12.05
C THR A 174 11.86 -11.69 11.19
N SER A 175 11.11 -12.78 11.05
CA SER A 175 11.47 -13.87 10.13
C SER A 175 11.07 -13.52 8.68
N ILE A 176 11.58 -14.23 7.67
CA ILE A 176 11.18 -13.99 6.27
C ILE A 176 9.70 -14.32 6.03
N GLU A 177 9.19 -15.32 6.74
CA GLU A 177 7.78 -15.70 6.74
C GLU A 177 6.92 -14.61 7.39
N GLU A 178 7.33 -14.10 8.55
CA GLU A 178 6.63 -12.98 9.20
C GLU A 178 6.67 -11.72 8.33
N TYR A 179 7.80 -11.44 7.67
CA TYR A 179 7.91 -10.35 6.70
C TYR A 179 6.92 -10.54 5.54
N HIS A 180 6.75 -11.77 5.05
CA HIS A 180 5.77 -12.09 4.02
C HIS A 180 4.34 -11.80 4.50
N ASP A 181 3.98 -12.19 5.72
CA ASP A 181 2.66 -11.97 6.31
C ASP A 181 2.33 -10.47 6.38
N PHE A 182 3.27 -9.64 6.86
CA PHE A 182 3.12 -8.18 6.84
C PHE A 182 3.02 -7.62 5.42
N ARG A 183 3.81 -8.13 4.47
CA ARG A 183 3.71 -7.73 3.05
C ARG A 183 2.36 -8.13 2.44
N MET A 184 1.74 -9.21 2.90
CA MET A 184 0.39 -9.58 2.47
C MET A 184 -0.63 -8.59 3.03
N ALA A 185 -0.49 -8.16 4.29
CA ALA A 185 -1.37 -7.18 4.93
C ALA A 185 -1.27 -5.76 4.35
N ALA A 186 -0.13 -5.38 3.75
CA ALA A 186 0.03 -4.08 3.07
C ALA A 186 -1.03 -3.82 2.00
N GLY A 187 -1.40 -4.85 1.22
CA GLY A 187 -2.37 -4.73 0.12
C GLY A 187 -3.77 -4.38 0.62
N PRO A 188 -4.36 -5.14 1.56
CA PRO A 188 -5.63 -4.75 2.16
C PRO A 188 -5.65 -3.35 2.76
N ILE A 189 -4.55 -2.91 3.42
CA ILE A 189 -4.48 -1.55 3.99
C ILE A 189 -4.49 -0.48 2.91
N GLU A 190 -3.72 -0.65 1.82
CA GLU A 190 -3.75 0.28 0.67
C GLU A 190 -5.15 0.33 0.03
N ARG A 191 -5.84 -0.80 -0.12
CA ARG A 191 -7.21 -0.80 -0.62
C ARG A 191 -8.21 -0.11 0.32
N ILE A 192 -7.95 -0.06 1.63
CA ILE A 192 -8.76 0.75 2.55
C ILE A 192 -8.52 2.25 2.31
N ALA A 193 -7.28 2.64 1.97
CA ALA A 193 -6.95 4.01 1.55
C ALA A 193 -7.68 4.39 0.26
N ASP A 194 -7.67 3.51 -0.76
CA ASP A 194 -8.44 3.68 -2.00
C ASP A 194 -9.93 3.93 -1.71
N HIS A 195 -10.53 3.13 -0.83
CA HIS A 195 -11.94 3.29 -0.46
C HIS A 195 -12.19 4.60 0.30
N SER A 196 -11.22 5.06 1.10
CA SER A 196 -11.27 6.35 1.77
C SER A 196 -11.19 7.52 0.77
N GLN A 197 -10.29 7.45 -0.21
CA GLN A 197 -10.21 8.41 -1.31
C GLN A 197 -11.49 8.40 -2.16
N ARG A 198 -12.06 7.23 -2.45
CA ARG A 198 -13.34 7.10 -3.18
C ARG A 198 -14.47 7.80 -2.43
N MET A 199 -14.55 7.64 -1.10
CA MET A 199 -15.54 8.35 -0.27
C MET A 199 -15.31 9.86 -0.31
N ALA A 200 -14.07 10.33 -0.16
CA ALA A 200 -13.75 11.75 -0.25
C ALA A 200 -14.10 12.34 -1.63
N THR A 201 -13.86 11.60 -2.71
CA THR A 201 -14.23 11.98 -4.08
C THR A 201 -15.73 12.10 -4.28
N VAL A 202 -16.51 11.29 -3.58
CA VAL A 202 -17.98 11.39 -3.59
C VAL A 202 -18.43 12.58 -2.75
N ALA A 203 -17.87 12.73 -1.54
CA ALA A 203 -18.16 13.86 -0.65
C ALA A 203 -17.90 15.21 -1.33
N SER A 204 -16.81 15.34 -2.08
CA SER A 204 -16.47 16.58 -2.78
C SER A 204 -17.41 16.95 -3.92
N LYS A 205 -18.25 16.03 -4.38
CA LYS A 205 -19.23 16.25 -5.45
C LYS A 205 -20.64 16.46 -4.93
N MET A 206 -20.90 16.17 -3.66
CA MET A 206 -22.21 16.35 -3.06
C MET A 206 -22.53 17.82 -2.90
N LYS A 207 -23.72 18.22 -3.36
CA LYS A 207 -24.21 19.60 -3.23
C LYS A 207 -25.16 19.79 -2.06
N GLU A 208 -25.92 18.75 -1.75
CA GLU A 208 -26.92 18.76 -0.69
C GLU A 208 -26.34 18.09 0.56
N PRO A 209 -26.56 18.65 1.75
CA PRO A 209 -26.11 18.01 2.98
C PRO A 209 -26.85 16.69 3.20
N VAL A 210 -26.14 15.72 3.78
CA VAL A 210 -26.76 14.47 4.25
C VAL A 210 -27.63 14.80 5.46
N ARG A 211 -28.81 14.21 5.54
CA ARG A 211 -29.66 14.34 6.73
C ARG A 211 -28.93 13.81 7.97
N GLU A 212 -29.05 14.51 9.10
CA GLU A 212 -28.29 14.19 10.32
C GLU A 212 -28.53 12.74 10.79
N ASP A 213 -29.77 12.25 10.74
CA ASP A 213 -30.11 10.87 11.14
C ASP A 213 -29.41 9.80 10.29
N VAL A 214 -29.19 10.08 9.01
CA VAL A 214 -28.44 9.20 8.11
C VAL A 214 -26.94 9.36 8.32
N MET A 215 -26.48 10.58 8.59
CA MET A 215 -25.08 10.87 8.84
C MET A 215 -24.58 10.18 10.11
N GLU A 216 -25.35 10.20 11.20
CA GLU A 216 -25.04 9.49 12.46
C GLU A 216 -24.82 7.99 12.21
N VAL A 217 -25.70 7.35 11.43
CA VAL A 217 -25.56 5.91 11.08
C VAL A 217 -24.28 5.66 10.28
N ILE A 218 -23.90 6.58 9.39
CA ILE A 218 -22.66 6.47 8.59
C ILE A 218 -21.41 6.67 9.46
N GLU A 219 -21.43 7.64 10.39
CA GLU A 219 -20.32 7.87 11.34
C GLU A 219 -20.11 6.67 12.26
N ASP A 220 -21.21 6.09 12.77
CA ASP A 220 -21.18 4.87 13.59
C ASP A 220 -20.64 3.67 12.81
N LEU A 221 -21.12 3.46 11.57
CA LEU A 221 -20.64 2.37 10.73
C LEU A 221 -19.15 2.52 10.40
N SER A 222 -18.74 3.74 10.05
CA SER A 222 -17.36 4.10 9.75
C SER A 222 -16.43 3.82 10.94
N SER A 223 -16.77 4.36 12.12
CA SER A 223 -15.97 4.18 13.33
C SER A 223 -15.89 2.72 13.75
N THR A 224 -16.98 1.96 13.60
CA THR A 224 -17.02 0.53 13.92
C THR A 224 -16.10 -0.27 13.00
N TYR A 225 -16.18 -0.09 11.68
CA TYR A 225 -15.30 -0.81 10.75
C TYR A 225 -13.83 -0.45 10.95
N MET A 226 -13.48 0.82 11.13
CA MET A 226 -12.08 1.20 11.34
C MET A 226 -11.53 0.68 12.68
N LYS A 227 -12.36 0.59 13.72
CA LYS A 227 -11.98 -0.08 14.97
C LYS A 227 -11.67 -1.56 14.74
N LEU A 228 -12.51 -2.27 13.99
CA LEU A 228 -12.30 -3.68 13.66
C LEU A 228 -11.04 -3.90 12.80
N VAL A 229 -10.77 -3.01 11.84
CA VAL A 229 -9.50 -3.01 11.10
C VAL A 229 -8.31 -2.84 12.04
N GLY A 230 -8.38 -1.91 13.00
CA GLY A 230 -7.34 -1.73 14.02
C GLY A 230 -7.12 -3.00 14.84
N GLN A 231 -8.20 -3.67 15.26
CA GLN A 231 -8.13 -4.95 15.97
C GLN A 231 -7.53 -6.08 15.10
N ALA A 232 -7.81 -6.10 13.79
CA ALA A 232 -7.20 -7.05 12.85
C ALA A 232 -5.68 -6.82 12.74
N VAL A 233 -5.26 -5.56 12.65
CA VAL A 233 -3.84 -5.19 12.65
C VAL A 233 -3.20 -5.58 13.98
N ASP A 234 -3.82 -5.28 15.12
CA ASP A 234 -3.30 -5.69 16.43
C ASP A 234 -3.19 -7.22 16.56
N ALA A 235 -4.17 -7.96 16.05
CA ALA A 235 -4.14 -9.42 16.02
C ALA A 235 -2.95 -9.95 15.19
N LEU A 236 -2.66 -9.32 14.04
CA LEU A 236 -1.51 -9.67 13.20
C LEU A 236 -0.18 -9.46 13.94
N TYR A 237 0.00 -8.32 14.62
CA TYR A 237 1.24 -8.01 15.34
C TYR A 237 1.48 -8.95 16.52
N ASN A 238 0.41 -9.38 17.19
CA ASN A 238 0.49 -10.17 18.41
C ASN A 238 0.25 -11.67 18.18
N SER A 239 0.03 -12.10 16.92
CA SER A 239 -0.37 -13.47 16.58
C SER A 239 -1.62 -13.94 17.37
N ASP A 240 -2.55 -13.03 17.64
CA ASP A 240 -3.75 -13.31 18.44
C ASP A 240 -4.87 -13.87 17.57
N THR A 241 -4.94 -15.20 17.47
CA THR A 241 -6.00 -15.88 16.71
C THR A 241 -7.39 -15.62 17.29
N THR A 242 -7.51 -15.38 18.60
CA THR A 242 -8.81 -15.19 19.24
C THR A 242 -9.39 -13.85 18.82
N LEU A 243 -8.58 -12.79 18.91
CA LEU A 243 -8.97 -11.46 18.45
C LEU A 243 -9.27 -11.46 16.95
N ALA A 244 -8.47 -12.14 16.13
CA ALA A 244 -8.71 -12.23 14.70
C ALA A 244 -10.06 -12.89 14.35
N ASN A 245 -10.42 -14.01 14.99
CA ASN A 245 -11.73 -14.65 14.78
C ASN A 245 -12.88 -13.73 15.22
N GLN A 246 -12.74 -13.06 16.38
CA GLN A 246 -13.75 -12.10 16.85
C GLN A 246 -13.98 -10.95 15.86
N VAL A 247 -12.91 -10.48 15.20
CA VAL A 247 -13.01 -9.45 14.18
C VAL A 247 -13.83 -9.94 12.98
N ILE A 248 -13.54 -11.14 12.47
CA ILE A 248 -14.27 -11.75 11.34
C ILE A 248 -15.76 -11.88 11.67
N ASP A 249 -16.08 -12.49 12.83
CA ASP A 249 -17.48 -12.68 13.27
C ASP A 249 -18.21 -11.33 13.40
N SER A 250 -17.55 -10.31 13.95
CA SER A 250 -18.13 -8.98 14.13
C SER A 250 -18.40 -8.28 12.79
N ILE A 251 -17.51 -8.46 11.80
CA ILE A 251 -17.68 -7.90 10.46
C ILE A 251 -18.89 -8.53 9.77
N ASP A 252 -19.04 -9.85 9.86
CA ASP A 252 -20.19 -10.59 9.31
C ASP A 252 -21.52 -10.13 9.93
N ASP A 253 -21.54 -9.95 11.25
CA ASP A 253 -22.70 -9.41 11.97
C ASP A 253 -23.06 -7.99 11.50
N ILE A 254 -22.07 -7.11 11.28
CA ILE A 254 -22.32 -5.76 10.78
C ILE A 254 -22.83 -5.80 9.34
N HIS A 255 -22.28 -6.66 8.47
CA HIS A 255 -22.80 -6.82 7.10
C HIS A 255 -24.27 -7.19 7.08
N SER A 256 -24.73 -7.96 8.09
CA SER A 256 -26.14 -8.28 8.22
C SER A 256 -27.03 -7.05 8.38
N ARG A 257 -26.58 -6.10 9.21
CA ARG A 257 -27.26 -4.83 9.51
C ARG A 257 -27.14 -3.83 8.36
N VAL A 258 -26.01 -3.82 7.65
CA VAL A 258 -25.78 -2.93 6.50
C VAL A 258 -26.76 -3.21 5.34
N ARG A 259 -27.28 -4.44 5.21
CA ARG A 259 -28.31 -4.76 4.21
C ARG A 259 -29.58 -3.92 4.36
N GLU A 260 -29.98 -3.63 5.60
CA GLU A 260 -31.14 -2.78 5.87
C GLU A 260 -30.87 -1.33 5.49
N LEU A 261 -29.68 -0.81 5.85
CA LEU A 261 -29.23 0.54 5.47
C LEU A 261 -29.21 0.71 3.94
N ARG A 262 -28.67 -0.26 3.20
CA ARG A 262 -28.69 -0.25 1.73
C ARG A 262 -30.11 -0.18 1.18
N SER A 263 -31.04 -0.94 1.77
CA SER A 263 -32.44 -0.96 1.35
C SER A 263 -33.14 0.39 1.61
N SER A 264 -32.76 1.10 2.68
CA SER A 264 -33.26 2.44 2.98
C SER A 264 -32.71 3.49 2.02
N ILE A 265 -31.43 3.41 1.64
CA ILE A 265 -30.80 4.31 0.66
C ILE A 265 -31.50 4.22 -0.71
N LEU A 266 -31.90 3.03 -1.14
CA LEU A 266 -32.62 2.83 -2.41
C LEU A 266 -34.01 3.49 -2.46
N LYS A 267 -34.56 3.91 -1.30
CA LYS A 267 -35.86 4.58 -1.20
C LYS A 267 -35.73 6.11 -1.21
N LEU A 268 -34.52 6.66 -1.30
CA LEU A 268 -34.30 8.10 -1.35
C LEU A 268 -34.82 8.68 -2.68
N GLU A 269 -35.51 9.82 -2.60
CA GLU A 269 -36.05 10.51 -3.78
C GLU A 269 -34.94 11.20 -4.60
N SER A 270 -33.89 11.70 -3.92
CA SER A 270 -32.74 12.32 -4.59
C SER A 270 -31.82 11.26 -5.18
N HIS A 271 -31.73 11.24 -6.51
CA HIS A 271 -30.83 10.33 -7.24
C HIS A 271 -29.35 10.60 -6.92
N GLU A 272 -28.99 11.86 -6.70
CA GLU A 272 -27.64 12.26 -6.26
C GLU A 272 -27.32 11.66 -4.89
N ALA A 273 -28.19 11.88 -3.90
CA ALA A 273 -28.01 11.35 -2.56
C ALA A 273 -27.98 9.80 -2.55
N MET A 274 -28.87 9.16 -3.32
CA MET A 274 -28.91 7.70 -3.45
C MET A 274 -27.57 7.14 -3.97
N ILE A 275 -27.01 7.71 -5.04
CA ILE A 275 -25.73 7.26 -5.61
C ILE A 275 -24.58 7.54 -4.65
N ALA A 276 -24.54 8.73 -4.05
CA ALA A 276 -23.46 9.13 -3.16
C ALA A 276 -23.41 8.26 -1.91
N LEU A 277 -24.53 8.17 -1.19
CA LEU A 277 -24.63 7.38 0.04
C LEU A 277 -24.48 5.88 -0.24
N GLY A 278 -25.01 5.39 -1.37
CA GLY A 278 -24.79 4.02 -1.82
C GLY A 278 -23.31 3.70 -2.01
N THR A 279 -22.56 4.63 -2.62
CA THR A 279 -21.11 4.48 -2.83
C THR A 279 -20.31 4.54 -1.52
N ILE A 280 -20.72 5.40 -0.59
CA ILE A 280 -20.09 5.51 0.73
C ILE A 280 -20.30 4.24 1.55
N VAL A 281 -21.54 3.75 1.63
CA VAL A 281 -21.85 2.51 2.36
C VAL A 281 -21.20 1.29 1.71
N ASP A 282 -21.12 1.23 0.38
CA ASP A 282 -20.35 0.20 -0.34
C ASP A 282 -18.87 0.24 0.06
N SER A 283 -18.26 1.44 0.04
CA SER A 283 -16.85 1.61 0.40
C SER A 283 -16.59 1.25 1.86
N LEU A 284 -17.45 1.65 2.80
CA LEU A 284 -17.36 1.24 4.21
C LEU A 284 -17.47 -0.28 4.38
N SER A 285 -18.39 -0.92 3.65
CA SER A 285 -18.52 -2.39 3.67
C SER A 285 -17.23 -3.05 3.17
N ARG A 286 -16.64 -2.52 2.10
CA ARG A 286 -15.36 -3.02 1.57
C ARG A 286 -14.20 -2.84 2.56
N ILE A 287 -14.19 -1.77 3.33
CA ILE A 287 -13.21 -1.60 4.42
C ILE A 287 -13.38 -2.70 5.46
N GLY A 288 -14.62 -3.06 5.80
CA GLY A 288 -14.92 -4.27 6.59
C GLY A 288 -14.32 -5.54 5.99
N ASP A 289 -14.65 -5.87 4.73
CA ASP A 289 -14.11 -7.04 4.02
C ASP A 289 -12.57 -7.09 4.07
N LEU A 290 -11.91 -5.93 3.91
CA LEU A 290 -10.45 -5.81 3.94
C LEU A 290 -9.89 -6.00 5.36
N GLY A 291 -10.60 -5.56 6.39
CA GLY A 291 -10.30 -5.86 7.78
C GLY A 291 -10.37 -7.36 8.08
N ALA A 292 -11.37 -8.06 7.54
CA ALA A 292 -11.46 -9.53 7.65
C ALA A 292 -10.27 -10.22 6.97
N ASN A 293 -9.87 -9.76 5.77
CA ASN A 293 -8.67 -10.29 5.09
C ASN A 293 -7.39 -10.13 5.95
N ILE A 294 -7.23 -9.00 6.66
CA ILE A 294 -6.09 -8.80 7.58
C ILE A 294 -6.17 -9.78 8.74
N ALA A 295 -7.36 -9.99 9.31
CA ALA A 295 -7.59 -10.96 10.39
C ALA A 295 -7.32 -12.41 9.94
N GLU A 296 -7.69 -12.79 8.71
CA GLU A 296 -7.34 -14.09 8.12
C GLU A 296 -5.82 -14.26 7.99
N ILE A 297 -5.11 -13.23 7.55
CA ILE A 297 -3.63 -13.23 7.52
C ILE A 297 -3.07 -13.43 8.93
N ALA A 298 -3.65 -12.77 9.95
CA ALA A 298 -3.23 -12.94 11.34
C ALA A 298 -3.42 -14.39 11.84
N ILE A 299 -4.55 -15.02 11.51
CA ILE A 299 -4.80 -16.44 11.86
C ILE A 299 -3.77 -17.34 11.19
N ASN A 300 -3.53 -17.15 9.89
CA ASN A 300 -2.58 -17.94 9.12
C ASN A 300 -1.15 -17.79 9.66
N SER A 301 -0.74 -16.58 10.02
CA SER A 301 0.58 -16.31 10.61
C SER A 301 0.75 -16.99 11.98
N ALA A 302 -0.30 -16.97 12.81
CA ALA A 302 -0.26 -17.48 14.17
C ALA A 302 -0.22 -19.00 14.29
N ILE A 303 -0.68 -19.76 13.29
CA ILE A 303 -0.57 -21.23 13.26
C ILE A 303 0.89 -21.68 13.42
N ARG A 304 1.87 -20.87 12.97
CA ARG A 304 3.30 -21.15 13.12
C ARG A 304 3.78 -21.18 14.57
N ASN A 305 3.13 -20.42 15.45
CA ASN A 305 3.56 -20.26 16.84
C ASN A 305 2.92 -21.29 17.79
N LYS A 306 2.13 -22.23 17.25
CA LYS A 306 1.55 -23.37 17.97
C LYS A 306 2.31 -24.66 17.65
#